data_AF-A0ABD5DFF4-F1
#
_entry.id   AF-A0ABD5DFF4-F1
#
_cell.length_a   1.000
_cell.length_b   1.000
_cell.length_c   1.000
_cell.angle_alpha   90.00
_cell.angle_beta   90.00
_cell.angle_gamma   90.00
#
_symmetry.space_group_name_H-M   'P 1'
#
loop_
_entity.id
_entity.type
_entity.pdbx_description
1 polymer ?
#
loop_
_entity_poly.entity_id
_entity_poly.type
_entity_poly.pdbx_seq_one_letter_code
_entity_poly.pdbx_strand_id
1 'polypeptide(L)'
;SYIGFTNFDWGSDLGDDNFYDLNGKHARTSNSIASSHILALNYAHWHYSIVARYFHNGGQWADDAKLNFGDGPFSVRSTGWGGYFVVGYNL
;
A
#
# COMPACT_ATOMS: atom_id res chain seq x y z
N SER A 1 -1.06 -16.71 -16.61
CA SER A 1 -1.64 -15.45 -17.12
C SER A 1 -1.06 -14.28 -16.33
N TYR A 2 -1.21 -13.05 -16.85
CA TYR A 2 -0.87 -11.82 -16.14
C TYR A 2 -2.15 -11.01 -15.86
N ILE A 3 -2.25 -10.46 -14.67
CA ILE A 3 -3.35 -9.57 -14.26
C ILE A 3 -2.72 -8.31 -13.64
N GLY A 4 -3.18 -7.13 -14.06
CA GLY A 4 -2.73 -5.86 -13.52
C GLY A 4 -3.90 -4.94 -13.24
N PHE A 5 -3.86 -4.26 -12.10
CA PHE A 5 -4.83 -3.21 -11.77
C PHE A 5 -4.19 -2.16 -10.86
N THR A 6 -4.65 -0.92 -10.97
CA THR A 6 -4.14 0.20 -10.19
C THR A 6 -5.31 1.03 -9.68
N ASN A 7 -5.26 1.36 -8.40
CA ASN A 7 -6.13 2.34 -7.78
C ASN A 7 -5.37 3.66 -7.66
N PHE A 8 -5.96 4.72 -8.21
CA PHE A 8 -5.52 6.09 -8.02
C PHE A 8 -6.59 6.78 -7.18
N ASP A 9 -6.23 7.16 -5.96
CA ASP A 9 -7.13 7.86 -5.04
C ASP A 9 -6.59 9.28 -4.85
N TRP A 10 -7.43 10.29 -5.04
CA TRP A 10 -7.04 11.69 -4.90
C TRP A 10 -8.23 12.54 -4.45
N GLY A 11 -7.93 13.76 -3.99
CA GLY A 11 -8.96 14.72 -3.60
C GLY A 11 -9.56 14.49 -2.21
N SER A 12 -8.89 13.68 -1.37
CA SER A 12 -9.28 13.55 0.04
C SER A 12 -8.82 14.75 0.85
N ASP A 13 -9.67 15.19 1.76
CA ASP A 13 -9.42 16.19 2.80
C ASP A 13 -8.40 15.74 3.86
N LEU A 14 -8.14 14.43 3.99
CA LEU A 14 -7.20 13.88 4.97
C LEU A 14 -5.80 14.47 4.86
N GLY A 15 -5.37 15.00 3.72
CA GLY A 15 -4.06 15.66 3.59
C GLY A 15 -3.96 16.97 4.37
N ASP A 16 -5.10 17.64 4.57
CA ASP A 16 -5.20 18.93 5.24
C ASP A 16 -5.72 18.75 6.68
N ASP A 17 -6.72 17.89 6.87
CA ASP A 17 -7.42 17.66 8.14
C ASP A 17 -6.80 16.49 8.93
N ASN A 18 -5.52 16.60 9.27
CA ASN A 18 -4.81 15.60 10.05
C ASN A 18 -3.75 16.19 10.99
N PHE A 19 -3.30 15.36 11.93
CA PHE A 19 -2.27 15.73 12.89
C PHE A 19 -0.87 15.86 12.27
N TYR A 20 -0.02 16.66 12.90
CA TYR A 20 1.39 16.78 12.50
C TYR A 20 2.24 15.63 13.07
N ASP A 21 3.17 15.16 12.25
CA ASP A 21 4.22 14.24 12.64
C ASP A 21 5.27 14.92 13.55
N LEU A 22 6.24 14.17 14.04
CA LEU A 22 7.30 14.68 14.93
C LEU A 22 8.23 15.71 14.27
N ASN A 23 8.16 15.88 12.94
CA ASN A 23 8.89 16.90 12.18
C ASN A 23 8.03 18.14 11.86
N GLY A 24 6.78 18.20 12.34
CA GLY A 24 5.87 19.31 12.06
C GLY A 24 5.26 19.29 10.66
N LYS A 25 5.26 18.13 9.97
CA LYS A 25 4.58 17.92 8.68
C LYS A 25 3.30 17.13 8.87
N HIS A 26 2.31 17.28 8.00
CA HIS A 26 1.11 16.45 8.06
C HIS A 26 1.46 14.96 7.92
N ALA A 27 0.90 14.12 8.80
CA ALA A 27 1.16 12.68 8.84
C ALA A 27 0.38 11.90 7.77
N ARG A 28 -0.60 12.54 7.13
CA ARG A 28 -1.50 11.94 6.13
C ARG A 28 -1.41 12.69 4.80
N THR A 29 -1.97 12.09 3.74
CA THR A 29 -1.94 12.65 2.37
C THR A 29 -3.34 12.69 1.77
N SER A 30 -3.56 13.66 0.87
CA SER A 30 -4.82 13.80 0.11
C SER A 30 -4.96 12.81 -1.05
N ASN A 31 -3.91 12.01 -1.30
CA ASN A 31 -3.84 11.03 -2.38
C ASN A 31 -3.11 9.75 -1.96
N SER A 32 -3.39 8.66 -2.67
CA SER A 32 -2.76 7.36 -2.53
C SER A 32 -2.76 6.60 -3.86
N ILE A 33 -1.77 5.74 -4.08
CA ILE A 33 -1.76 4.80 -5.20
C ILE A 33 -1.48 3.40 -4.66
N ALA A 34 -2.24 2.43 -5.13
CA ALA A 34 -1.96 1.01 -4.95
C ALA A 34 -2.03 0.30 -6.31
N SER A 35 -0.88 -0.15 -6.81
CA SER A 35 -0.75 -0.83 -8.11
C SER A 35 -0.36 -2.28 -7.92
N SER A 36 -1.10 -3.22 -8.50
CA SER A 36 -0.88 -4.66 -8.37
C SER A 36 -0.50 -5.28 -9.72
N HIS A 37 0.51 -6.14 -9.68
CA HIS A 37 0.99 -6.95 -10.81
C HIS A 37 0.98 -8.41 -10.37
N ILE A 38 0.19 -9.25 -11.05
CA ILE A 38 -0.08 -10.62 -10.66
C ILE A 38 0.35 -11.55 -11.78
N LEU A 39 1.22 -12.50 -11.47
CA LEU A 39 1.51 -13.66 -12.30
C LEU A 39 0.80 -14.88 -11.71
N ALA A 40 -0.14 -15.43 -12.47
CA ALA A 40 -0.98 -16.55 -12.03
C ALA A 40 -0.73 -17.81 -12.88
N LEU A 41 -0.52 -18.93 -12.21
CA LEU A 41 -0.46 -20.28 -12.77
C LEU A 41 -1.74 -21.02 -12.36
N ASN A 42 -2.59 -21.34 -13.34
CA ASN A 42 -3.89 -21.96 -13.10
C ASN A 42 -3.91 -23.38 -13.70
N TYR A 43 -4.30 -24.36 -12.90
CA TYR A 43 -4.68 -25.71 -13.30
C TYR A 43 -6.21 -25.86 -13.27
N ALA A 44 -6.72 -27.07 -13.50
CA ALA A 44 -8.15 -27.37 -13.47
C ALA A 44 -8.82 -26.93 -12.16
N HIS A 45 -8.13 -27.11 -11.04
CA HIS A 45 -8.63 -26.70 -9.72
C HIS A 45 -7.60 -25.87 -8.94
N TRP A 46 -6.35 -26.34 -8.83
CA TRP A 46 -5.32 -25.59 -8.11
C TRP A 46 -4.86 -24.35 -8.87
N HIS A 47 -4.62 -23.26 -8.14
CA HIS A 47 -3.96 -22.08 -8.69
C HIS A 47 -2.92 -21.52 -7.72
N TYR A 48 -1.85 -20.99 -8.30
CA TYR A 48 -0.74 -20.34 -7.61
C TYR A 48 -0.57 -18.95 -8.20
N SER A 49 -0.38 -17.93 -7.36
CA SER A 49 -0.11 -16.58 -7.84
C SER A 49 0.97 -15.88 -7.04
N ILE A 50 1.83 -15.15 -7.74
CA ILE A 50 2.78 -14.20 -7.17
C ILE A 50 2.25 -12.81 -7.48
N VAL A 51 2.14 -11.98 -6.45
CA VAL A 51 1.68 -10.59 -6.57
C VAL A 51 2.80 -9.66 -6.15
N ALA A 52 3.23 -8.78 -7.04
CA ALA A 52 4.01 -7.60 -6.71
C ALA A 52 3.06 -6.41 -6.60
N ARG A 53 3.04 -5.74 -5.45
CA ARG A 53 2.22 -4.55 -5.24
C ARG A 53 3.10 -3.35 -4.91
N TYR A 54 2.95 -2.29 -5.68
CA TYR A 54 3.55 -1.00 -5.40
C TYR A 54 2.54 -0.08 -4.71
N PHE A 55 3.02 0.66 -3.72
CA PHE A 55 2.29 1.72 -3.06
C PHE A 55 3.02 3.04 -3.22
N HIS A 56 2.23 4.11 -3.36
CA HIS A 56 2.67 5.48 -3.14
C HIS A 56 1.71 6.11 -2.13
N ASN A 57 2.24 6.56 -0.99
CA ASN A 57 1.45 6.98 0.16
C ASN A 57 0.36 5.96 0.53
N GLY A 58 0.74 4.67 0.62
CA GLY A 58 -0.18 3.56 0.88
C GLY A 58 -1.10 3.84 2.08
N GLY A 59 -2.41 3.71 1.87
CA GLY A 59 -3.42 4.01 2.89
C GLY A 59 -3.44 5.46 3.33
N GLN A 60 -3.05 6.39 2.44
CA GLN A 60 -2.96 7.84 2.67
C GLN A 60 -2.04 8.26 3.82
N TRP A 61 -1.02 7.47 4.13
CA TRP A 61 0.05 7.89 5.04
C TRP A 61 1.11 8.68 4.28
N ALA A 62 1.52 9.83 4.82
CA ALA A 62 2.66 10.56 4.28
C ALA A 62 3.95 9.74 4.46
N ASP A 63 4.62 9.47 3.35
CA ASP A 63 5.86 8.71 3.39
C ASP A 63 6.95 9.48 4.16
N ASP A 64 7.74 8.74 4.95
CA ASP A 64 8.73 9.25 5.91
C ASP A 64 8.18 10.12 7.06
N ALA A 65 6.85 10.21 7.24
CA ALA A 65 6.28 10.83 8.43
C ALA A 65 6.88 10.21 9.70
N LYS A 66 7.34 11.05 10.64
CA LYS A 66 7.94 10.59 11.89
C LYS A 66 6.89 10.45 12.96
N LEU A 67 6.69 9.23 13.44
CA LEU A 67 5.67 8.91 14.45
C LEU A 67 6.32 8.25 15.66
N ASN A 68 5.62 8.22 16.80
CA ASN A 68 6.02 7.47 17.97
C ASN A 68 4.77 6.94 18.67
N PHE A 69 4.63 5.62 18.72
CA PHE A 69 3.48 4.93 19.33
C PHE A 69 3.80 4.40 20.74
N GLY A 70 4.84 4.94 21.39
CA GLY A 70 5.25 4.57 22.75
C GLY A 70 6.52 3.72 22.83
N ASP A 71 7.14 3.38 21.68
CA ASP A 71 8.36 2.56 21.59
C ASP A 71 9.50 3.28 20.84
N GLY A 72 9.47 4.62 20.88
CA GLY A 72 10.45 5.47 20.22
C GLY A 72 10.02 5.94 18.82
N PRO A 73 10.76 6.92 18.27
CA PRO A 73 10.43 7.49 16.97
C PRO A 73 10.75 6.51 15.83
N PHE A 74 9.82 6.35 14.90
CA PHE A 74 9.99 5.60 13.67
C PHE A 74 9.53 6.43 12.46
N SER A 75 9.88 5.96 11.26
CA SER A 75 9.47 6.60 10.00
C SER A 75 8.47 5.72 9.29
N VAL A 76 7.36 6.29 8.87
CA VAL A 76 6.40 5.58 8.02
C VAL A 76 7.06 5.24 6.67
N ARG A 77 6.82 4.02 6.20
CA ARG A 77 7.25 3.51 4.90
C ARG A 77 6.02 3.11 4.10
N SER A 78 5.30 4.12 3.63
CA SER A 78 4.03 3.95 2.91
C SER A 78 4.24 3.92 1.39
N THR A 79 5.42 4.32 0.91
CA THR A 79 5.82 4.23 -0.50
C THR A 79 6.85 3.12 -0.69
N GLY A 80 6.57 2.17 -1.59
CA GLY A 80 7.45 1.04 -1.84
C GLY A 80 6.74 -0.20 -2.37
N TRP A 81 7.46 -1.33 -2.36
CA TRP A 81 6.97 -2.61 -2.85
C TRP A 81 6.63 -3.57 -1.71
N GLY A 82 5.55 -4.31 -1.88
CA GLY A 82 5.16 -5.48 -1.09
C GLY A 82 4.85 -6.66 -2.00
N GLY A 83 4.92 -7.86 -1.43
CA GLY A 83 4.70 -9.11 -2.17
C GLY A 83 3.65 -9.99 -1.49
N TYR A 84 2.88 -10.73 -2.30
CA TYR A 84 1.99 -11.78 -1.81
C TYR A 84 2.22 -13.07 -2.59
N PHE A 85 2.11 -14.20 -1.90
CA PHE A 85 2.05 -15.54 -2.49
C PHE A 85 0.71 -16.17 -2.16
N VAL A 86 -0.03 -16.57 -3.19
CA VAL A 86 -1.40 -17.07 -3.07
C VAL A 86 -1.47 -18.49 -3.60
N VAL A 87 -2.11 -19.37 -2.85
CA VAL A 87 -2.43 -20.75 -3.25
C VAL A 87 -3.91 -20.99 -2.99
N GLY A 88 -4.64 -21.50 -3.97
CA GLY A 88 -6.07 -21.75 -3.84
C GLY A 88 -6.59 -22.87 -4.73
N TYR A 89 -7.86 -23.21 -4.54
CA TYR A 89 -8.57 -24.26 -5.25
C TYR A 89 -9.88 -23.71 -5.82
N ASN A 90 -10.10 -23.87 -7.12
CA ASN A 90 -11.33 -23.51 -7.83
C ASN A 90 -12.31 -24.69 -7.74
N LEU A 91 -13.46 -24.43 -7.10
CA LEU A 91 -14.57 -25.39 -6.95
C LEU A 91 -15.30 -25.64 -8.27
#